data_AF-A0A7Z9SYS9-F1
#
_entry.id   AF-A0A7Z9SYS9-F1
#
_cell.length_a   1.000
_cell.length_b   1.000
_cell.length_c   1.000
_cell.angle_alpha   90.00
_cell.angle_beta   90.00
_cell.angle_gamma   90.00
#
_symmetry.space_group_name_H-M   'P 1'
#
loop_
_entity.id
_entity.type
_entity.pdbx_description
1 polymer ?
#
loop_
_entity_poly.entity_id
_entity_poly.type
_entity_poly.pdbx_seq_one_letter_code
_entity_poly.pdbx_strand_id
1 'polypeptide(L)'
;CTKVKGPNGELEVAIHSGISVSHTDNKLIVERSSDERKQRSIHGTIRQLLANAVTGVSEGFSKELELIGVGYQASNQGNRLQLQIGFSHDILFEPPEGISITANRTEIKVSGIDKQVVGEVAAKIRSLRKPEPYKGKGIRYKGEYVRSKQGKTVGVGDQQV
;
A
#
# COMPACT_ATOMS: atom_id res chain seq x y z
N CYS A 1 24.04 5.05 -6.35
CA CYS A 1 22.66 4.58 -6.56
C CYS A 1 22.69 3.48 -7.63
N THR A 2 21.78 2.51 -7.55
CA THR A 2 21.66 1.46 -8.57
C THR A 2 20.30 1.58 -9.23
N LYS A 3 20.30 1.60 -10.55
CA LYS A 3 19.10 1.70 -11.37
C LYS A 3 18.69 0.31 -11.83
N VAL A 4 17.42 -0.02 -11.62
CA VAL A 4 16.82 -1.30 -12.02
C VAL A 4 15.80 -1.02 -13.10
N LYS A 5 16.00 -1.62 -14.28
CA LYS A 5 15.14 -1.46 -15.45
C LYS A 5 14.38 -2.74 -15.71
N GLY A 6 13.12 -2.61 -16.12
CA GLY A 6 12.27 -3.73 -16.50
C GLY A 6 11.13 -3.30 -17.43
N PRO A 7 10.21 -4.22 -17.77
CA PRO A 7 9.12 -3.95 -18.70
C PRO A 7 8.17 -2.84 -18.24
N ASN A 8 7.94 -2.71 -16.93
CA ASN A 8 7.00 -1.72 -16.41
C ASN A 8 7.63 -0.33 -16.18
N GLY A 9 8.97 -0.21 -16.25
CA GLY A 9 9.67 1.05 -16.06
C GLY A 9 11.05 0.92 -15.43
N GLU A 10 11.53 2.03 -14.85
CA GLU A 10 12.82 2.13 -14.17
C GLU A 10 12.64 2.61 -12.72
N LEU A 11 13.38 2.00 -11.79
CA LEU A 11 13.44 2.40 -10.38
C LEU A 11 14.88 2.67 -9.98
N GLU A 12 15.08 3.68 -9.14
CA GLU A 12 16.38 4.02 -8.58
C GLU A 12 16.43 3.68 -7.09
N VAL A 13 17.42 2.89 -6.68
CA VAL A 13 17.65 2.52 -5.28
C VAL A 13 18.95 3.16 -4.78
N ALA A 14 18.86 3.95 -3.72
CA ALA A 14 20.02 4.51 -3.05
C ALA A 14 20.79 3.40 -2.30
N ILE A 15 22.12 3.38 -2.45
CA ILE A 15 22.99 2.42 -1.78
C ILE A 15 23.88 3.18 -0.79
N HIS A 16 23.99 2.64 0.41
CA HIS A 16 24.83 3.20 1.46
C HIS A 16 26.31 2.86 1.26
N SER A 17 27.20 3.76 1.66
CA SER A 17 28.65 3.53 1.67
C SER A 17 29.00 2.31 2.53
N GLY A 18 29.75 1.36 1.98
CA GLY A 18 30.13 0.10 2.66
C GLY A 18 29.33 -1.13 2.24
N ILE A 19 28.40 -0.99 1.30
CA ILE A 19 27.71 -2.11 0.63
C ILE A 19 27.99 -2.06 -0.87
N SER A 20 28.53 -3.15 -1.40
CA SER A 20 28.75 -3.33 -2.83
C SER A 20 27.68 -4.25 -3.42
N VAL A 21 27.32 -3.98 -4.67
CA VAL A 21 26.34 -4.78 -5.41
C VAL A 21 27.00 -5.21 -6.71
N SER A 22 27.11 -6.50 -6.92
CA SER A 22 27.64 -7.12 -8.14
C SER A 22 26.56 -7.95 -8.82
N HIS A 23 26.68 -8.10 -10.15
CA HIS A 23 25.78 -8.92 -10.94
C HIS A 23 26.58 -10.08 -11.53
N THR A 24 26.31 -11.30 -11.07
CA THR A 24 27.00 -12.52 -11.48
C THR A 24 25.96 -13.61 -11.69
N ASP A 25 26.06 -14.35 -12.80
CA ASP A 25 25.21 -15.52 -13.10
C ASP A 25 23.69 -15.25 -13.00
N ASN A 26 23.23 -14.13 -13.56
CA ASN A 26 21.83 -13.66 -13.48
C ASN A 26 21.31 -13.47 -12.05
N LYS A 27 22.20 -13.29 -11.08
CA LYS A 27 21.87 -13.00 -9.69
C LYS A 27 22.54 -11.69 -9.28
N LEU A 28 21.80 -10.91 -8.50
CA LEU A 28 22.36 -9.76 -7.80
C LEU A 28 22.94 -10.22 -6.47
N ILE A 29 24.25 -10.04 -6.31
CA ILE A 29 24.98 -10.33 -5.09
C ILE A 29 25.19 -9.01 -4.36
N VAL A 30 24.79 -8.98 -3.10
CA VAL A 30 25.00 -7.82 -2.22
C VAL A 30 26.04 -8.23 -1.19
N GLU A 31 27.14 -7.49 -1.13
CA GLU A 31 28.25 -7.72 -0.22
C GLU A 31 28.41 -6.55 0.74
N ARG A 32 28.93 -6.84 1.93
CA ARG A 32 29.16 -5.85 2.99
C ARG A 32 30.65 -5.74 3.26
N SER A 33 31.12 -4.54 3.57
CA SER A 33 32.53 -4.29 3.86
C SER A 33 33.00 -4.81 5.23
N SER A 34 32.08 -4.93 6.20
CA SER A 34 32.37 -5.32 7.59
C SER A 34 31.15 -5.98 8.25
N ASP A 35 31.41 -6.75 9.32
CA ASP A 35 30.42 -7.46 10.14
C ASP A 35 29.89 -6.66 11.33
N GLU A 36 30.18 -5.36 11.38
CA GLU A 36 29.59 -4.47 12.39
C GLU A 36 28.04 -4.56 12.36
N ARG A 37 27.41 -4.46 13.53
CA ARG A 37 25.96 -4.59 13.68
C ARG A 37 25.19 -3.65 12.75
N LYS A 38 25.65 -2.41 12.58
CA LYS A 38 25.03 -1.42 11.69
C LYS A 38 25.08 -1.88 10.23
N GLN A 39 26.25 -2.30 9.75
CA GLN A 39 26.41 -2.75 8.35
C GLN A 39 25.61 -4.02 8.06
N ARG A 40 25.54 -4.96 9.01
CA ARG A 40 24.69 -6.16 8.87
C ARG A 40 23.20 -5.81 8.73
N SER A 41 22.69 -4.86 9.50
CA SER A 41 21.28 -4.42 9.37
C SER A 41 21.02 -3.78 8.01
N ILE A 42 21.90 -2.87 7.57
CA ILE A 42 21.75 -2.16 6.29
C ILE A 42 21.87 -3.13 5.10
N HIS A 43 22.76 -4.13 5.19
CA HIS A 43 22.91 -5.17 4.16
C HIS A 43 21.58 -5.87 3.85
N GLY A 44 20.86 -6.31 4.89
CA GLY A 44 19.54 -6.92 4.74
C GLY A 44 18.52 -5.96 4.13
N THR A 45 18.53 -4.69 4.57
CA THR A 45 17.62 -3.66 4.03
C THR A 45 17.86 -3.42 2.53
N ILE A 46 19.11 -3.20 2.11
CA ILE A 46 19.44 -2.92 0.70
C ILE A 46 19.14 -4.13 -0.17
N ARG A 47 19.47 -5.35 0.29
CA ARG A 47 19.08 -6.58 -0.41
C ARG A 47 17.58 -6.64 -0.65
N GLN A 48 16.77 -6.36 0.37
CA GLN A 48 15.31 -6.42 0.24
C GLN A 48 14.77 -5.31 -0.66
N LEU A 49 15.34 -4.10 -0.61
CA LEU A 49 14.97 -2.99 -1.48
C LEU A 49 15.23 -3.32 -2.95
N LEU A 50 16.40 -3.86 -3.28
CA LEU A 50 16.74 -4.29 -4.63
C LEU A 50 15.84 -5.43 -5.11
N ALA A 51 15.59 -6.44 -4.27
CA ALA A 51 14.68 -7.53 -4.61
C ALA A 51 13.27 -7.02 -4.90
N ASN A 52 12.74 -6.11 -4.06
CA ASN A 52 11.44 -5.50 -4.29
C ASN A 52 11.43 -4.65 -5.58
N ALA A 53 12.52 -3.93 -5.89
CA ALA A 53 12.61 -3.14 -7.12
C ALA A 53 12.56 -4.03 -8.37
N VAL A 54 13.27 -5.17 -8.36
CA VAL A 54 13.24 -6.16 -9.46
C VAL A 54 11.82 -6.73 -9.64
N THR A 55 11.17 -7.17 -8.56
CA THR A 55 9.78 -7.65 -8.63
C THR A 55 8.83 -6.55 -9.09
N GLY A 56 9.03 -5.31 -8.64
CA GLY A 56 8.20 -4.16 -9.02
C GLY A 56 8.26 -3.83 -10.50
N VAL A 57 9.45 -3.80 -11.11
CA VAL A 57 9.58 -3.51 -12.55
C VAL A 57 9.12 -4.66 -13.44
N SER A 58 9.02 -5.89 -12.91
CA SER A 58 8.56 -7.08 -13.65
C SER A 58 7.06 -7.33 -13.49
N GLU A 59 6.58 -7.50 -12.26
CA GLU A 59 5.20 -7.88 -11.93
C GLU A 59 4.36 -6.69 -11.46
N GLY A 60 5.00 -5.72 -10.80
CA GLY A 60 4.32 -4.62 -10.12
C GLY A 60 3.76 -5.02 -8.74
N PHE A 61 3.23 -4.04 -8.03
CA PHE A 61 2.60 -4.23 -6.73
C PHE A 61 1.16 -3.74 -6.73
N SER A 62 0.31 -4.41 -5.95
CA SER A 62 -1.04 -3.95 -5.68
C SER A 62 -1.42 -4.12 -4.21
N LYS A 63 -2.21 -3.19 -3.70
CA LYS A 63 -2.87 -3.24 -2.40
C LYS A 63 -4.37 -3.03 -2.57
N GLU A 64 -5.13 -3.96 -2.02
CA GLU A 64 -6.59 -3.93 -2.05
C GLU A 64 -7.13 -3.47 -0.69
N LEU A 65 -8.04 -2.51 -0.74
CA LEU A 65 -8.75 -1.91 0.37
C LEU A 65 -10.26 -2.16 0.19
N GLU A 66 -10.95 -2.36 1.30
CA GLU A 66 -12.41 -2.52 1.36
C GLU A 66 -13.03 -1.34 2.12
N LEU A 67 -14.15 -0.84 1.60
CA LEU A 67 -14.99 0.14 2.29
C LEU A 67 -16.16 -0.58 2.96
N ILE A 68 -16.35 -0.29 4.25
CA ILE A 68 -17.44 -0.85 5.04
C ILE A 68 -18.20 0.27 5.71
N GLY A 69 -19.48 0.38 5.38
CA GLY A 69 -20.35 1.39 5.94
C GLY A 69 -21.59 1.55 5.10
N VAL A 70 -22.66 2.03 5.73
CA VAL A 70 -23.88 2.37 5.00
C VAL A 70 -23.64 3.68 4.27
N GLY A 71 -23.88 3.68 2.95
CA GLY A 71 -23.64 4.86 2.10
C GLY A 71 -22.16 5.15 1.82
N TYR A 72 -21.25 4.24 2.19
CA TYR A 72 -19.85 4.40 1.84
C TYR A 72 -19.62 3.96 0.41
N GLN A 73 -19.03 4.82 -0.41
CA GLN A 73 -18.69 4.47 -1.78
C GLN A 73 -17.42 5.15 -2.27
N ALA A 74 -16.72 4.46 -3.16
CA ALA A 74 -15.59 4.99 -3.91
C ALA A 74 -15.89 5.00 -5.41
N SER A 75 -15.45 6.06 -6.09
CA SER A 75 -15.57 6.21 -7.54
C SER A 75 -14.29 6.80 -8.12
N ASN A 76 -13.97 6.42 -9.35
CA ASN A 76 -12.90 7.06 -10.11
C ASN A 76 -13.45 8.27 -10.87
N GLN A 77 -12.89 9.45 -10.62
CA GLN A 77 -13.19 10.68 -11.35
C GLN A 77 -11.95 11.07 -12.17
N GLY A 78 -11.85 10.52 -13.38
CA GLY A 78 -10.63 10.62 -14.19
C GLY A 78 -9.44 9.96 -13.48
N ASN A 79 -8.39 10.75 -13.19
CA ASN A 79 -7.23 10.29 -12.42
C ASN A 79 -7.39 10.45 -10.90
N ARG A 80 -8.49 11.04 -10.41
CA ARG A 80 -8.74 11.26 -8.99
C ARG A 80 -9.63 10.16 -8.42
N LEU A 81 -9.41 9.83 -7.16
CA LEU A 81 -10.28 8.95 -6.39
C LEU A 81 -11.27 9.81 -5.59
N GLN A 82 -12.56 9.67 -5.86
CA GLN A 82 -13.63 10.30 -5.11
C GLN A 82 -14.15 9.33 -4.03
N LEU A 83 -14.21 9.80 -2.79
CA LEU A 83 -14.59 9.02 -1.62
C LEU A 83 -15.78 9.66 -0.91
N GLN A 84 -16.86 8.90 -0.79
CA GLN A 84 -18.00 9.22 0.04
C GLN A 84 -17.98 8.29 1.26
N ILE A 85 -17.46 8.78 2.38
CA ILE A 85 -17.19 7.96 3.58
C ILE A 85 -17.86 8.56 4.83
N GLY A 86 -19.02 9.18 4.64
CA GLY A 86 -19.85 9.73 5.73
C GLY A 86 -19.40 11.09 6.25
N PHE A 87 -18.59 11.83 5.48
CA PHE A 87 -18.38 13.26 5.67
C PHE A 87 -19.46 14.06 4.92
N SER A 88 -19.66 15.32 5.29
CA SER A 88 -20.66 16.19 4.66
C SER A 88 -20.35 16.54 3.20
N HIS A 89 -19.09 16.40 2.79
CA HIS A 89 -18.62 16.60 1.42
C HIS A 89 -17.75 15.44 0.98
N ASP A 90 -17.65 15.25 -0.33
CA ASP A 90 -16.86 14.19 -0.93
C ASP A 90 -15.37 14.51 -0.83
N ILE A 91 -14.56 13.50 -0.54
CA ILE A 91 -13.10 13.65 -0.50
C ILE A 91 -12.54 13.25 -1.86
N LEU A 92 -11.85 14.18 -2.50
CA LEU A 92 -11.09 13.94 -3.72
C LEU A 92 -9.63 13.68 -3.36
N PHE A 93 -9.14 12.50 -3.69
CA PHE A 93 -7.77 12.08 -3.47
C PHE A 93 -7.03 11.99 -4.80
N GLU A 94 -5.92 12.71 -4.91
CA GLU A 94 -5.05 12.68 -6.08
C GLU A 94 -3.89 11.69 -5.85
N PRO A 95 -3.75 10.63 -6.67
CA PRO A 95 -2.60 9.77 -6.59
C PRO A 95 -1.32 10.52 -7.00
N PRO A 96 -0.19 10.28 -6.32
CA PRO A 96 1.10 10.75 -6.79
C PRO A 96 1.51 10.01 -8.08
N GLU A 97 2.52 10.54 -8.77
CA GLU A 97 2.99 9.98 -10.03
C GLU A 97 3.41 8.50 -9.91
N GLY A 98 3.16 7.73 -10.97
CA GLY A 98 3.51 6.30 -11.02
C GLY A 98 2.57 5.35 -10.28
N ILE A 99 1.45 5.86 -9.75
CA ILE A 99 0.41 5.04 -9.09
C ILE A 99 -0.90 5.13 -9.85
N SER A 100 -1.48 3.96 -10.09
CA SER A 100 -2.83 3.82 -10.61
C SER A 100 -3.78 3.42 -9.48
N ILE A 101 -4.94 4.09 -9.42
CA ILE A 101 -5.99 3.74 -8.47
C ILE A 101 -7.22 3.31 -9.27
N THR A 102 -7.70 2.12 -8.97
CA THR A 102 -8.96 1.59 -9.50
C THR A 102 -9.95 1.46 -8.36
N ALA A 103 -11.09 2.13 -8.48
CA ALA A 103 -12.16 2.06 -7.50
C ALA A 103 -13.38 1.36 -8.08
N ASN A 104 -13.87 0.38 -7.33
CA ASN A 104 -15.23 -0.12 -7.38
C ASN A 104 -15.99 0.43 -6.18
N ARG A 105 -17.32 0.36 -6.19
CA ARG A 105 -18.19 0.97 -5.18
C ARG A 105 -17.73 0.66 -3.74
N THR A 106 -17.33 -0.57 -3.45
CA THR A 106 -16.91 -1.02 -2.11
C THR A 106 -15.45 -1.47 -2.02
N GLU A 107 -14.69 -1.40 -3.12
CA GLU A 107 -13.32 -1.90 -3.18
C GLU A 107 -12.41 -0.87 -3.86
N ILE A 108 -11.22 -0.64 -3.31
CA ILE A 108 -10.21 0.22 -3.91
C ILE A 108 -8.94 -0.59 -4.10
N LYS A 109 -8.40 -0.61 -5.31
CA LYS A 109 -7.14 -1.25 -5.63
C LYS A 109 -6.13 -0.19 -6.06
N VAL A 110 -5.07 -0.08 -5.26
CA VAL A 110 -3.91 0.79 -5.51
C VAL A 110 -2.82 -0.06 -6.15
N SER A 111 -2.38 0.28 -7.35
CA SER A 111 -1.32 -0.41 -8.07
C SER A 111 -0.18 0.53 -8.47
N GLY A 112 1.03 0.00 -8.58
CA GLY A 112 2.21 0.77 -8.96
C GLY A 112 3.48 -0.09 -8.99
N ILE A 113 4.57 0.52 -9.42
CA ILE A 113 5.86 -0.16 -9.62
C ILE A 113 6.65 -0.17 -8.30
N ASP A 114 6.57 0.91 -7.51
CA ASP A 114 7.26 1.03 -6.23
C ASP A 114 6.37 0.58 -5.06
N LYS A 115 6.83 -0.46 -4.36
CA LYS A 115 6.20 -1.01 -3.15
C LYS A 115 6.05 0.02 -2.04
N GLN A 116 7.00 0.94 -1.89
CA GLN A 116 6.99 1.94 -0.82
C GLN A 116 5.84 2.92 -1.03
N VAL A 117 5.78 3.52 -2.22
CA VAL A 117 4.77 4.54 -2.55
C VAL A 117 3.36 3.93 -2.62
N VAL A 118 3.22 2.72 -3.17
CA VAL A 118 1.94 1.97 -3.15
C VAL A 118 1.46 1.74 -1.71
N GLY A 119 2.35 1.35 -0.80
CA GLY A 119 2.03 1.17 0.60
C GLY A 119 1.66 2.48 1.31
N GLU A 120 2.40 3.56 1.03
CA GLU A 120 2.13 4.88 1.60
C GLU A 120 0.77 5.42 1.16
N VAL A 121 0.44 5.31 -0.13
CA VAL A 121 -0.86 5.76 -0.65
C VAL A 121 -2.01 4.93 -0.08
N ALA A 122 -1.87 3.60 -0.02
CA ALA A 122 -2.89 2.77 0.61
C ALA A 122 -3.08 3.11 2.10
N ALA A 123 -1.99 3.42 2.81
CA ALA A 123 -2.04 3.85 4.21
C ALA A 123 -2.70 5.23 4.37
N LYS A 124 -2.42 6.18 3.47
CA LYS A 124 -3.09 7.49 3.43
C LYS A 124 -4.60 7.33 3.23
N ILE A 125 -5.03 6.54 2.26
CA ILE A 125 -6.47 6.28 2.01
C ILE A 125 -7.12 5.65 3.26
N ARG A 126 -6.51 4.63 3.86
CA ARG A 126 -7.00 4.01 5.11
C ARG A 126 -7.07 5.00 6.28
N SER A 127 -6.17 5.98 6.33
CA SER A 127 -6.13 6.96 7.41
C SER A 127 -7.33 7.94 7.40
N LEU A 128 -7.95 8.16 6.24
CA LEU A 128 -9.11 9.06 6.09
C LEU A 128 -10.32 8.59 6.93
N ARG A 129 -10.53 7.27 6.99
CA ARG A 129 -11.55 6.66 7.85
C ARG A 129 -11.07 5.29 8.32
N LYS A 130 -10.36 5.28 9.45
CA LYS A 130 -9.90 4.03 10.08
C LYS A 130 -11.08 3.14 10.48
N PRO A 131 -10.92 1.81 10.49
CA PRO A 131 -11.98 0.90 10.86
C PRO A 131 -12.31 1.07 12.35
N GLU A 132 -13.58 1.29 12.65
CA GLU A 132 -14.08 1.49 14.01
C GLU A 132 -14.06 0.19 14.83
N PRO A 133 -13.78 0.25 16.14
CA PRO A 133 -13.62 -0.94 16.98
C PRO A 133 -14.94 -1.65 17.33
N TYR A 134 -16.11 -1.16 16.90
CA TYR A 134 -17.40 -1.78 17.22
C TYR A 134 -17.97 -2.50 15.99
N LYS A 135 -18.48 -1.72 15.02
CA LYS A 135 -19.11 -2.24 13.79
C LYS A 135 -18.13 -2.43 12.64
N GLY A 136 -16.83 -2.17 12.83
CA GLY A 136 -15.82 -2.29 11.77
C GLY A 136 -16.00 -1.32 10.60
N LYS A 137 -16.82 -0.27 10.76
CA LYS A 137 -17.08 0.71 9.71
C LYS A 137 -15.82 1.51 9.43
N GLY A 138 -15.51 1.73 8.16
CA GLY A 138 -14.33 2.44 7.70
C GLY A 138 -13.67 1.76 6.51
N ILE A 139 -12.45 2.17 6.21
CA ILE A 139 -11.61 1.62 5.17
C ILE A 139 -10.61 0.67 5.85
N ARG A 140 -10.52 -0.56 5.36
CA ARG A 140 -9.55 -1.56 5.86
C ARG A 140 -8.83 -2.23 4.70
N TYR A 141 -7.73 -2.92 4.96
CA TYR A 141 -7.17 -3.80 3.94
C TYR A 141 -8.07 -5.00 3.71
N LYS A 142 -8.10 -5.52 2.48
CA LYS A 142 -8.81 -6.75 2.16
C LYS A 142 -8.30 -7.89 3.03
N GLY A 143 -9.20 -8.55 3.76
CA GLY A 143 -8.86 -9.60 4.73
C GLY A 143 -8.23 -9.11 6.05
N GLU A 144 -8.20 -7.81 6.34
CA GLU A 144 -7.72 -7.29 7.63
C GLU A 144 -8.67 -7.71 8.76
N TYR A 145 -8.13 -8.40 9.76
CA TYR A 145 -8.88 -8.72 10.98
C TYR A 145 -9.03 -7.48 11.87
N VAL A 146 -10.26 -6.99 11.99
CA VAL A 146 -10.60 -5.85 12.87
C VAL A 146 -11.19 -6.39 14.16
N ARG A 147 -10.53 -6.10 15.29
CA ARG A 147 -11.03 -6.51 16.61
C ARG A 147 -12.30 -5.73 16.96
N SER A 148 -13.42 -6.43 17.05
CA SER A 148 -14.66 -5.88 17.59
C SER A 148 -14.67 -5.92 19.12
N LYS A 149 -15.00 -4.78 19.74
CA LYS A 149 -15.39 -4.67 21.13
C LYS A 149 -16.89 -4.86 21.22
N GLN A 150 -17.34 -5.60 22.23
CA GLN A 150 -18.76 -5.69 22.55
C GLN A 150 -19.25 -4.31 22.99
N GLY A 151 -20.17 -3.72 22.22
CA GLY A 151 -20.97 -2.59 22.68
C GLY A 151 -22.15 -3.10 23.51
N LYS A 152 -22.70 -2.27 24.39
CA LYS A 152 -24.04 -2.54 24.92
C LYS A 152 -25.02 -2.53 23.74
N THR A 153 -25.66 -3.66 23.47
CA THR A 153 -26.74 -3.78 22.49
C THR A 153 -27.92 -2.94 22.98
N VAL A 154 -28.04 -1.70 22.51
CA VAL A 154 -29.34 -1.02 22.51
C VAL A 154 -30.05 -1.57 21.28
N GLY A 155 -31.07 -2.40 21.50
CA GLY A 155 -31.83 -3.06 20.45
C GLY A 155 -32.38 -2.04 19.47
N VAL A 156 -32.03 -2.20 18.19
CA VAL A 156 -32.82 -1.65 17.08
C VAL A 156 -33.36 -2.89 16.39
N GLY A 157 -34.68 -3.06 16.49
CA GLY A 157 -35.38 -4.23 15.95
C GLY A 157 -35.18 -4.34 14.44
N ASP A 158 -35.02 -5.59 13.99
CA ASP A 158 -35.16 -5.95 12.59
C ASP A 158 -36.56 -5.52 12.12
N GLN A 159 -36.62 -4.56 11.21
CA GLN A 159 -37.74 -4.42 10.29
C GLN A 159 -37.30 -5.03 8.97
N GLN A 160 -37.69 -6.29 8.77
CA GLN A 160 -37.87 -6.85 7.44
C GLN A 160 -39.07 -6.15 6.80
N VAL A 161 -38.88 -5.65 5.58
CA VAL A 161 -39.94 -5.53 4.57
C VAL A 161 -39.40 -6.12 3.29
#